data_AF-A0A7J6NSL8-F1
#
_entry.id   AF-A0A7J6NSL8-F1
#
_cell.length_a   1.000
_cell.length_b   1.000
_cell.length_c   1.000
_cell.angle_alpha   90.00
_cell.angle_beta   90.00
_cell.angle_gamma   90.00
#
_symmetry.space_group_name_H-M   'P 1'
#
loop_
_entity.id
_entity.type
_entity.pdbx_description
1 polymer ?
#
loop_
_entity_poly.entity_id
_entity_poly.type
_entity_poly.pdbx_seq_one_letter_code
_entity_poly.pdbx_strand_id
1 'polypeptide(L)'
;MSLTLSPAMVERILRRCEEVLAGVGMEATPFVVDWYNDFRLEVAADMPQLIEVSGRNRLGVVCLSNKDFFRSAVLGTYRKNIEGGGEAQRKFDFVAEASDDVGTMLRPLLVEEIGRDESFIRVMNVDKPPFLHVQSIGHAIGLDMHLAPEYLKDGPELTEWEAEVRETMHDVRDPDLWGSAYDKILGLNLHPKYGGWYAYRLVVVIDLELEEALCQPPRCDP
;
A
#
# COMPACT_ATOMS: atom_id res chain seq x y z
N MET A 1 -4.55 31.95 4.92
CA MET A 1 -4.59 31.34 3.57
C MET A 1 -5.32 30.02 3.71
N SER A 2 -6.21 29.68 2.78
CA SER A 2 -6.92 28.39 2.77
C SER A 2 -5.91 27.23 2.76
N LEU A 3 -6.14 26.22 3.60
CA LEU A 3 -5.32 24.98 3.70
C LEU A 3 -5.87 23.92 2.75
N THR A 4 -6.01 24.29 1.47
CA THR A 4 -6.69 23.47 0.47
C THR A 4 -5.80 23.11 -0.72
N LEU A 5 -6.08 21.94 -1.32
CA LEU A 5 -5.49 21.45 -2.56
C LEU A 5 -6.48 21.64 -3.71
N SER A 6 -6.14 22.51 -4.65
CA SER A 6 -6.93 22.67 -5.86
C SER A 6 -6.78 21.47 -6.81
N PRO A 7 -7.75 21.20 -7.70
CA PRO A 7 -7.66 20.10 -8.66
C PRO A 7 -6.38 20.14 -9.50
N ALA A 8 -5.98 21.33 -9.94
CA ALA A 8 -4.73 21.52 -10.69
C ALA A 8 -3.48 21.18 -9.86
N MET A 9 -3.50 21.39 -8.54
CA MET A 9 -2.38 20.99 -7.67
C MET A 9 -2.33 19.48 -7.48
N VAL A 10 -3.50 18.84 -7.32
CA VAL A 10 -3.59 17.37 -7.26
C VAL A 10 -3.03 16.73 -8.53
N GLU A 11 -3.38 17.23 -9.71
CA GLU A 11 -2.83 16.73 -10.98
C GLU A 11 -1.30 16.85 -11.04
N ARG A 12 -0.73 17.98 -10.58
CA ARG A 12 0.73 18.16 -10.55
C ARG A 12 1.40 17.22 -9.55
N ILE A 13 0.82 17.02 -8.36
CA ILE A 13 1.29 16.05 -7.37
C ILE A 13 1.33 14.64 -7.99
N LEU A 14 0.24 14.21 -8.62
CA LEU A 14 0.17 12.88 -9.24
C LEU A 14 1.18 12.71 -10.36
N ARG A 15 1.36 13.75 -11.19
CA ARG A 15 2.40 13.75 -12.22
C ARG A 15 3.80 13.60 -11.62
N ARG A 16 4.13 14.28 -10.50
CA ARG A 16 5.41 14.10 -9.81
C ARG A 16 5.59 12.68 -9.28
N CYS A 17 4.53 12.10 -8.72
CA CYS A 17 4.55 10.71 -8.33
C CYS A 17 4.84 9.80 -9.53
N GLU A 18 4.09 9.94 -10.62
CA GLU A 18 4.28 9.14 -11.84
C GLU A 18 5.69 9.27 -12.45
N GLU A 19 6.24 10.48 -12.52
CA GLU A 19 7.58 10.75 -13.04
C GLU A 19 8.66 9.95 -12.28
N VAL A 20 8.58 9.90 -10.95
CA VAL A 20 9.52 9.13 -10.13
C VAL A 20 9.23 7.63 -10.21
N LEU A 21 7.96 7.24 -10.11
CA LEU A 21 7.54 5.84 -9.97
C LEU A 21 7.69 5.05 -11.27
N ALA A 22 7.47 5.67 -12.44
CA ALA A 22 7.61 5.01 -13.73
C ALA A 22 9.04 4.50 -13.97
N GLY A 23 10.05 5.24 -13.51
CA GLY A 23 11.46 4.84 -13.62
C GLY A 23 11.83 3.63 -12.76
N VAL A 24 11.02 3.29 -11.77
CA VAL A 24 11.30 2.22 -10.81
C VAL A 24 10.30 1.08 -10.85
N GLY A 25 9.40 1.02 -11.83
CA GLY A 25 8.41 -0.08 -11.91
C GLY A 25 7.30 0.01 -10.86
N MET A 26 6.88 1.24 -10.52
CA MET A 26 5.77 1.50 -9.62
C MET A 26 4.69 2.34 -10.29
N GLU A 27 3.46 2.28 -9.76
CA GLU A 27 2.31 3.05 -10.21
C GLU A 27 1.63 3.74 -9.01
N ALA A 28 1.09 4.94 -9.25
CA ALA A 28 0.37 5.72 -8.24
C ALA A 28 -1.15 5.65 -8.47
N THR A 29 -1.91 5.62 -7.39
CA THR A 29 -3.38 5.75 -7.44
C THR A 29 -3.84 6.71 -6.33
N PRO A 30 -4.51 7.82 -6.67
CA PRO A 30 -5.05 8.74 -5.67
C PRO A 30 -6.27 8.15 -4.97
N PHE A 31 -6.49 8.56 -3.72
CA PHE A 31 -7.70 8.27 -2.97
C PHE A 31 -7.95 9.33 -1.90
N VAL A 32 -9.16 9.34 -1.33
CA VAL A 32 -9.45 10.13 -0.13
C VAL A 32 -9.19 9.26 1.09
N VAL A 33 -8.38 9.74 2.04
CA VAL A 33 -7.97 8.99 3.24
C VAL A 33 -9.17 8.45 4.03
N ASP A 34 -10.26 9.20 4.07
CA ASP A 34 -11.48 8.78 4.75
C ASP A 34 -12.10 7.51 4.18
N TRP A 35 -11.96 7.23 2.88
CA TRP A 35 -12.49 6.00 2.28
C TRP A 35 -11.89 4.76 2.93
N TYR A 36 -10.57 4.79 3.19
CA TYR A 36 -9.88 3.74 3.92
C TYR A 36 -10.26 3.74 5.40
N ASN A 37 -10.19 4.91 6.06
CA ASN A 37 -10.44 5.00 7.49
C ASN A 37 -11.87 4.58 7.87
N ASP A 38 -12.88 5.04 7.14
CA ASP A 38 -14.28 4.69 7.36
C ASP A 38 -14.49 3.17 7.12
N PHE A 39 -13.89 2.60 6.07
CA PHE A 39 -13.95 1.15 5.83
C PHE A 39 -13.27 0.34 6.94
N ARG A 40 -12.14 0.78 7.47
CA ARG A 40 -11.46 0.11 8.58
C ARG A 40 -12.26 0.16 9.88
N LEU A 41 -12.91 1.29 10.16
CA LEU A 41 -13.83 1.41 11.30
C LEU A 41 -15.02 0.46 11.16
N GLU A 42 -15.51 0.25 9.94
CA GLU A 42 -16.60 -0.69 9.64
C GLU A 42 -16.19 -2.15 9.87
N VAL A 43 -15.05 -2.59 9.30
CA VAL A 43 -14.70 -4.03 9.27
C VAL A 43 -13.77 -4.49 10.41
N ALA A 44 -13.16 -3.57 11.16
CA ALA A 44 -12.19 -3.91 12.20
C ALA A 44 -12.08 -2.83 13.29
N ALA A 45 -13.22 -2.47 13.89
CA ALA A 45 -13.32 -1.39 14.89
C ALA A 45 -12.32 -1.51 16.07
N ASP A 46 -11.96 -2.73 16.49
CA ASP A 46 -11.04 -2.95 17.62
C ASP A 46 -9.56 -2.65 17.29
N MET A 47 -9.17 -2.79 16.02
CA MET A 47 -7.81 -2.51 15.54
C MET A 47 -7.84 -1.95 14.11
N PRO A 48 -8.31 -0.69 13.96
CA PRO A 48 -8.63 -0.17 12.64
C PRO A 48 -7.38 0.21 11.82
N GLN A 49 -6.22 0.44 12.45
CA GLN A 49 -4.98 0.83 11.75
C GLN A 49 -5.18 2.07 10.85
N LEU A 50 -5.78 3.12 11.43
CA LEU A 50 -6.14 4.34 10.70
C LEU A 50 -4.91 5.13 10.23
N ILE A 51 -5.08 5.84 9.11
CA ILE A 51 -4.16 6.89 8.70
C ILE A 51 -4.57 8.16 9.45
N GLU A 52 -3.73 8.60 10.40
CA GLU A 52 -3.95 9.84 11.14
C GLU A 52 -3.82 11.05 10.21
N VAL A 53 -4.80 11.96 10.25
CA VAL A 53 -4.84 13.22 9.49
C VAL A 53 -5.57 14.29 10.30
N SER A 54 -5.30 15.57 10.00
CA SER A 54 -5.89 16.72 10.72
C SER A 54 -7.39 16.93 10.50
N GLY A 55 -8.00 16.24 9.54
CA GLY A 55 -9.42 16.38 9.19
C GLY A 55 -9.86 15.42 8.09
N ARG A 56 -11.05 15.65 7.54
CA ARG A 56 -11.64 14.88 6.44
C ARG A 56 -11.12 15.32 5.07
N ASN A 57 -11.42 14.58 4.02
CA ASN A 57 -11.17 14.92 2.62
C ASN A 57 -9.69 15.22 2.32
N ARG A 58 -8.78 14.40 2.86
CA ARG A 58 -7.33 14.51 2.62
C ARG A 58 -6.89 13.59 1.49
N LEU A 59 -5.90 14.02 0.73
CA LEU A 59 -5.34 13.24 -0.37
C LEU A 59 -4.42 12.14 0.17
N GLY A 60 -4.74 10.90 -0.18
CA GLY A 60 -3.82 9.77 -0.15
C GLY A 60 -3.39 9.42 -1.58
N VAL A 61 -2.17 8.93 -1.75
CA VAL A 61 -1.71 8.29 -2.97
C VAL A 61 -1.08 6.96 -2.59
N VAL A 62 -1.67 5.86 -3.04
CA VAL A 62 -1.09 4.54 -2.85
C VAL A 62 -0.16 4.23 -4.01
N CYS A 63 1.01 3.69 -3.71
CA CYS A 63 2.01 3.34 -4.71
C CYS A 63 2.22 1.82 -4.71
N LEU A 64 1.91 1.19 -5.85
CA LEU A 64 2.08 -0.24 -6.07
C LEU A 64 3.38 -0.51 -6.84
N SER A 65 4.13 -1.53 -6.46
CA SER A 65 5.18 -2.09 -7.30
C SER A 65 4.62 -3.16 -8.24
N ASN A 66 5.05 -3.14 -9.51
CA ASN A 66 4.84 -4.23 -10.45
C ASN A 66 6.11 -5.10 -10.58
N LYS A 67 6.09 -6.09 -11.48
CA LYS A 67 7.21 -7.02 -11.71
C LYS A 67 8.56 -6.35 -12.00
N ASP A 68 8.57 -5.13 -12.54
CA ASP A 68 9.79 -4.43 -12.93
C ASP A 68 10.48 -3.76 -11.73
N PHE A 69 9.78 -3.52 -10.62
CA PHE A 69 10.35 -2.95 -9.39
C PHE A 69 11.53 -3.72 -8.86
N PHE A 70 11.46 -5.06 -8.92
CA PHE A 70 12.57 -5.90 -8.49
C PHE A 70 13.85 -5.57 -9.27
N ARG A 71 13.76 -5.44 -10.59
CA ARG A 71 14.93 -5.19 -11.44
C ARG A 71 15.39 -3.74 -11.35
N SER A 72 14.46 -2.81 -11.30
CA SER A 72 14.75 -1.38 -11.44
C SER A 72 15.14 -0.71 -10.12
N ALA A 73 14.56 -1.12 -9.00
CA ALA A 73 14.85 -0.54 -7.69
C ALA A 73 15.62 -1.50 -6.79
N VAL A 74 15.05 -2.70 -6.56
CA VAL A 74 15.55 -3.65 -5.55
C VAL A 74 16.98 -4.11 -5.83
N LEU A 75 17.29 -4.48 -7.08
CA LEU A 75 18.67 -4.83 -7.47
C LEU A 75 19.65 -3.65 -7.37
N GLY A 76 19.16 -2.43 -7.59
CA GLY A 76 19.97 -1.21 -7.44
C GLY A 76 20.37 -0.98 -5.99
N THR A 77 19.40 -1.04 -5.07
CA THR A 77 19.64 -0.93 -3.62
C THR A 77 20.54 -2.05 -3.11
N TYR A 78 20.29 -3.30 -3.54
CA TYR A 78 21.17 -4.43 -3.21
C TYR A 78 22.61 -4.18 -3.65
N ARG A 79 22.84 -3.70 -4.88
CA ARG A 79 24.19 -3.40 -5.39
C ARG A 79 24.88 -2.32 -4.57
N LYS A 80 24.20 -1.20 -4.29
CA LYS A 80 24.74 -0.11 -3.45
C LYS A 80 25.19 -0.62 -2.09
N ASN A 81 24.42 -1.52 -1.47
CA ASN A 81 24.73 -2.06 -0.15
C ASN A 81 25.96 -2.97 -0.15
N ILE A 82 26.10 -3.83 -1.17
CA ILE A 82 27.28 -4.68 -1.34
C ILE A 82 28.53 -3.83 -1.64
N GLU A 83 28.42 -2.87 -2.56
CA GLU A 83 29.54 -1.98 -2.94
C GLU A 83 29.96 -1.03 -1.81
N GLY A 84 29.01 -0.63 -0.95
CA GLY A 84 29.25 0.21 0.24
C GLY A 84 29.92 -0.51 1.40
N GLY A 85 30.36 -1.76 1.23
CA GLY A 85 31.02 -2.54 2.28
C GLY A 85 30.05 -3.12 3.32
N GLY A 86 28.75 -3.17 3.02
CA GLY A 86 27.78 -3.89 3.85
C GLY A 86 28.09 -5.39 3.85
N GLU A 87 28.19 -6.01 5.03
CA GLU A 87 28.30 -7.46 5.13
C GLU A 87 27.03 -8.10 4.55
N ALA A 88 27.20 -9.00 3.56
CA ALA A 88 26.09 -9.80 3.01
C ALA A 88 25.33 -10.65 4.05
N GLN A 89 25.79 -10.68 5.30
CA GLN A 89 25.20 -11.40 6.44
C GLN A 89 24.22 -10.58 7.29
N ARG A 90 24.12 -9.25 7.12
CA ARG A 90 23.02 -8.51 7.76
C ARG A 90 21.71 -8.96 7.11
N LYS A 91 20.71 -9.24 7.95
CA LYS A 91 19.32 -9.56 7.54
C LYS A 91 18.70 -8.27 6.94
N PHE A 92 19.14 -7.89 5.74
CA PHE A 92 18.70 -6.68 5.05
C PHE A 92 17.33 -6.92 4.44
N ASP A 93 16.38 -6.03 4.75
CA ASP A 93 15.16 -5.92 3.97
C ASP A 93 15.39 -4.95 2.82
N PHE A 94 16.18 -5.40 1.84
CA PHE A 94 16.58 -4.61 0.68
C PHE A 94 15.37 -4.21 -0.20
N VAL A 95 14.22 -4.87 -0.03
CA VAL A 95 12.96 -4.51 -0.69
C VAL A 95 12.32 -3.31 0.02
N ALA A 96 12.25 -3.33 1.35
CA ALA A 96 11.78 -2.19 2.11
C ALA A 96 12.71 -0.98 1.95
N GLU A 97 14.04 -1.17 1.95
CA GLU A 97 15.01 -0.10 1.68
C GLU A 97 14.86 0.50 0.27
N ALA A 98 14.62 -0.33 -0.75
CA ALA A 98 14.34 0.18 -2.09
C ALA A 98 13.06 1.04 -2.14
N SER A 99 12.06 0.72 -1.32
CA SER A 99 10.86 1.53 -1.18
C SER A 99 11.14 2.86 -0.45
N ASP A 100 12.01 2.85 0.57
CA ASP A 100 12.46 4.09 1.24
C ASP A 100 13.25 5.01 0.32
N ASP A 101 14.12 4.46 -0.53
CA ASP A 101 14.85 5.22 -1.55
C ASP A 101 13.86 5.99 -2.45
N VAL A 102 12.79 5.32 -2.89
CA VAL A 102 11.71 5.95 -3.68
C VAL A 102 10.98 7.03 -2.87
N GLY A 103 10.65 6.76 -1.61
CA GLY A 103 10.01 7.74 -0.74
C GLY A 103 10.87 8.98 -0.49
N THR A 104 12.19 8.79 -0.38
CA THR A 104 13.19 9.86 -0.23
C THR A 104 13.27 10.73 -1.47
N MET A 105 13.10 10.15 -2.67
CA MET A 105 13.03 10.92 -3.92
C MET A 105 11.72 11.71 -4.05
N LEU A 106 10.58 11.13 -3.65
CA LEU A 106 9.26 11.76 -3.77
C LEU A 106 9.10 12.97 -2.84
N ARG A 107 9.46 12.82 -1.56
CA ARG A 107 9.18 13.83 -0.52
C ARG A 107 9.59 15.26 -0.92
N PRO A 108 10.84 15.56 -1.33
CA PRO A 108 11.25 16.94 -1.65
C PRO A 108 10.49 17.52 -2.85
N LEU A 109 10.19 16.71 -3.87
CA LEU A 109 9.43 17.15 -5.03
C LEU A 109 7.99 17.54 -4.65
N LEU A 110 7.38 16.78 -3.75
CA LEU A 110 6.04 17.08 -3.24
C LEU A 110 6.01 18.33 -2.36
N VAL A 111 7.04 18.53 -1.53
CA VAL A 111 7.22 19.77 -0.73
C VAL A 111 7.29 20.99 -1.64
N GLU A 112 8.10 20.91 -2.69
CA GLU A 112 8.24 21.98 -3.69
C GLU A 112 6.92 22.26 -4.40
N GLU A 113 6.23 21.21 -4.88
CA GLU A 113 4.99 21.34 -5.64
C GLU A 113 3.84 21.93 -4.81
N ILE A 114 3.78 21.59 -3.53
CA ILE A 114 2.74 22.08 -2.60
C ILE A 114 3.10 23.48 -2.07
N GLY A 115 4.38 23.85 -2.01
CA GLY A 115 4.83 25.14 -1.49
C GLY A 115 4.47 25.32 -0.01
N ARG A 116 4.54 24.23 0.77
CA ARG A 116 4.24 24.18 2.21
C ARG A 116 5.34 23.44 2.95
N ASP A 117 5.25 23.54 4.28
CA ASP A 117 6.12 22.81 5.18
C ASP A 117 5.97 21.29 5.00
N GLU A 118 7.07 20.55 5.19
CA GLU A 118 7.09 19.10 5.02
C GLU A 118 6.22 18.34 6.02
N SER A 119 5.80 18.97 7.13
CA SER A 119 4.88 18.39 8.11
C SER A 119 3.50 18.03 7.53
N PHE A 120 3.11 18.64 6.42
CA PHE A 120 1.88 18.30 5.68
C PHE A 120 2.01 17.04 4.83
N ILE A 121 3.22 16.48 4.70
CA ILE A 121 3.51 15.38 3.77
C ILE A 121 4.09 14.22 4.55
N ARG A 122 3.43 13.07 4.46
CA ARG A 122 3.94 11.79 4.97
C ARG A 122 4.11 10.84 3.80
N VAL A 123 5.29 10.22 3.70
CA VAL A 123 5.54 9.10 2.80
C VAL A 123 5.79 7.89 3.68
N MET A 124 4.83 6.96 3.68
CA MET A 124 4.79 5.82 4.57
C MET A 124 5.20 4.57 3.77
N ASN A 125 6.25 3.89 4.22
CA ASN A 125 6.58 2.57 3.72
C ASN A 125 5.70 1.53 4.41
N VAL A 126 4.92 0.79 3.63
CA VAL A 126 3.91 -0.14 4.19
C VAL A 126 4.53 -1.40 4.80
N ASP A 127 5.80 -1.68 4.48
CA ASP A 127 6.58 -2.77 5.08
C ASP A 127 7.15 -2.35 6.46
N LYS A 128 6.86 -1.12 6.95
CA LYS A 128 7.38 -0.58 8.21
C LYS A 128 6.28 -0.01 9.11
N PRO A 129 6.48 0.04 10.44
CA PRO A 129 5.56 0.71 11.35
C PRO A 129 5.39 2.21 11.04
N PRO A 130 4.18 2.78 11.21
CA PRO A 130 2.95 2.09 11.59
C PRO A 130 2.39 1.26 10.42
N PHE A 131 2.07 0.00 10.69
CA PHE A 131 1.55 -0.91 9.66
C PHE A 131 0.12 -0.54 9.27
N LEU A 132 -0.13 -0.45 7.96
CA LEU A 132 -1.45 -0.24 7.38
C LEU A 132 -2.03 -1.56 6.90
N HIS A 133 -3.36 -1.70 6.94
CA HIS A 133 -4.02 -2.85 6.32
C HIS A 133 -4.16 -2.59 4.81
N VAL A 134 -3.08 -2.78 4.06
CA VAL A 134 -2.97 -2.35 2.64
C VAL A 134 -4.01 -2.99 1.71
N GLN A 135 -4.45 -4.22 2.02
CA GLN A 135 -5.53 -4.89 1.29
C GLN A 135 -6.87 -4.14 1.41
N SER A 136 -7.11 -3.51 2.56
CA SER A 136 -8.28 -2.65 2.76
C SER A 136 -8.17 -1.33 2.01
N ILE A 137 -6.96 -0.80 1.80
CA ILE A 137 -6.75 0.38 0.94
C ILE A 137 -7.22 0.03 -0.46
N GLY A 138 -6.65 -1.01 -1.07
CA GLY A 138 -7.00 -1.46 -2.42
C GLY A 138 -8.48 -1.63 -2.66
N HIS A 139 -9.13 -2.34 -1.75
CA HIS A 139 -10.56 -2.58 -1.80
C HIS A 139 -11.39 -1.30 -1.63
N ALA A 140 -11.09 -0.48 -0.61
CA ALA A 140 -11.83 0.75 -0.33
C ALA A 140 -11.77 1.76 -1.48
N ILE A 141 -10.71 1.70 -2.29
CA ILE A 141 -10.48 2.60 -3.42
C ILE A 141 -10.77 1.94 -4.77
N GLY A 142 -11.37 0.74 -4.80
CA GLY A 142 -11.72 0.02 -6.03
C GLY A 142 -10.53 -0.29 -6.94
N LEU A 143 -9.30 -0.34 -6.42
CA LEU A 143 -8.08 -0.57 -7.19
C LEU A 143 -7.88 -2.06 -7.52
N ASP A 144 -8.27 -2.92 -6.59
CA ASP A 144 -8.21 -4.36 -6.75
C ASP A 144 -9.39 -5.04 -6.06
N MET A 145 -9.63 -6.29 -6.44
CA MET A 145 -10.67 -7.12 -5.84
C MET A 145 -10.10 -7.80 -4.60
N HIS A 146 -10.76 -7.65 -3.44
CA HIS A 146 -10.38 -8.34 -2.22
C HIS A 146 -11.17 -9.64 -2.09
N LEU A 147 -10.47 -10.77 -2.15
CA LEU A 147 -11.01 -12.09 -1.94
C LEU A 147 -10.65 -12.54 -0.52
N ALA A 148 -11.64 -12.60 0.35
CA ALA A 148 -11.49 -13.00 1.74
C ALA A 148 -12.34 -14.24 2.01
N PRO A 149 -11.91 -15.17 2.90
CA PRO A 149 -12.70 -16.36 3.23
C PRO A 149 -14.14 -16.04 3.66
N GLU A 150 -14.35 -14.89 4.29
CA GLU A 150 -15.64 -14.39 4.75
C GLU A 150 -16.64 -14.11 3.60
N TYR A 151 -16.18 -14.01 2.35
CA TYR A 151 -17.03 -13.86 1.17
C TYR A 151 -17.46 -15.19 0.56
N LEU A 152 -16.94 -16.32 1.05
CA LEU A 152 -17.39 -17.64 0.62
C LEU A 152 -18.71 -17.97 1.34
N LYS A 153 -19.68 -18.53 0.60
CA LYS A 153 -21.02 -18.81 1.13
C LYS A 153 -20.99 -19.97 2.12
N ASP A 154 -21.74 -19.83 3.21
CA ASP A 154 -21.93 -20.90 4.21
C ASP A 154 -22.47 -22.19 3.58
N GLY A 155 -21.82 -23.32 3.84
CA GLY A 155 -22.23 -24.65 3.39
C GLY A 155 -21.20 -25.73 3.71
N PRO A 156 -21.54 -27.03 3.64
CA PRO A 156 -20.61 -28.12 3.88
C PRO A 156 -19.38 -28.09 2.94
N GLU A 157 -19.57 -27.59 1.71
CA GLU A 157 -18.50 -27.38 0.74
C GLU A 157 -17.44 -26.36 1.23
N LEU A 158 -17.86 -25.35 2.01
CA LEU A 158 -16.94 -24.38 2.62
C LEU A 158 -16.08 -25.04 3.68
N THR A 159 -16.67 -25.88 4.54
CA THR A 159 -15.94 -26.55 5.63
C THR A 159 -14.93 -27.57 5.09
N GLU A 160 -15.28 -28.31 4.04
CA GLU A 160 -14.35 -29.24 3.38
C GLU A 160 -13.20 -28.49 2.68
N TRP A 161 -13.52 -27.40 1.97
CA TRP A 161 -12.50 -26.54 1.34
C TRP A 161 -11.57 -25.90 2.38
N GLU A 162 -12.10 -25.37 3.48
CA GLU A 162 -11.28 -24.77 4.54
C GLU A 162 -10.33 -25.80 5.17
N ALA A 163 -10.79 -27.04 5.36
CA ALA A 163 -9.95 -28.12 5.87
C ALA A 163 -8.81 -28.46 4.90
N GLU A 164 -9.11 -28.62 3.60
CA GLU A 164 -8.12 -28.88 2.54
C GLU A 164 -7.09 -27.74 2.43
N VAL A 165 -7.55 -26.49 2.46
CA VAL A 165 -6.68 -25.31 2.41
C VAL A 165 -5.79 -25.23 3.64
N ARG A 166 -6.32 -25.46 4.85
CA ARG A 166 -5.52 -25.46 6.08
C ARG A 166 -4.46 -26.56 6.09
N GLU A 167 -4.79 -27.75 5.62
CA GLU A 167 -3.84 -28.85 5.46
C GLU A 167 -2.73 -28.47 4.48
N THR A 168 -3.08 -27.98 3.29
CA THR A 168 -2.11 -27.55 2.28
C THR A 168 -1.23 -26.40 2.79
N MET A 169 -1.82 -25.44 3.52
CA MET A 169 -1.09 -24.31 4.10
C MET A 169 -0.05 -24.75 5.12
N HIS A 170 -0.30 -25.82 5.88
CA HIS A 170 0.67 -26.37 6.82
C HIS A 170 1.96 -26.85 6.10
N ASP A 171 1.84 -27.33 4.86
CA ASP A 171 2.97 -27.82 4.08
C ASP A 171 3.79 -26.71 3.41
N VAL A 172 3.18 -25.56 3.12
CA VAL A 172 3.81 -24.47 2.34
C VAL A 172 4.10 -23.20 3.13
N ARG A 173 3.54 -23.03 4.33
CA ARG A 173 3.82 -21.84 5.16
C ARG A 173 5.21 -21.92 5.76
N ASP A 174 5.95 -20.82 5.62
CA ASP A 174 7.22 -20.64 6.29
C ASP A 174 7.01 -20.48 7.81
N PRO A 175 7.46 -21.44 8.64
CA PRO A 175 7.29 -21.38 10.09
C PRO A 175 7.99 -20.17 10.71
N ASP A 176 9.05 -19.65 10.10
CA ASP A 176 9.80 -18.50 10.61
C ASP A 176 9.04 -17.18 10.42
N LEU A 177 8.13 -17.12 9.43
CA LEU A 177 7.32 -15.94 9.15
C LEU A 177 5.97 -15.97 9.86
N TRP A 178 5.35 -17.15 9.96
CA TRP A 178 3.96 -17.29 10.41
C TRP A 178 3.87 -17.88 11.83
N GLY A 179 4.90 -18.56 12.32
CA GLY A 179 4.84 -19.35 13.54
C GLY A 179 4.08 -20.67 13.32
N SER A 180 4.41 -21.68 14.13
CA SER A 180 3.90 -23.06 13.97
C SER A 180 2.41 -23.23 14.29
N ALA A 181 1.78 -22.25 14.92
CA ALA A 181 0.39 -22.31 15.36
C ALA A 181 -0.56 -21.39 14.56
N TYR A 182 -0.04 -20.66 13.56
CA TYR A 182 -0.85 -19.71 12.80
C TYR A 182 -1.54 -20.41 11.61
N ASP A 183 -2.83 -20.70 11.78
CA ASP A 183 -3.65 -21.44 10.82
C ASP A 183 -4.66 -20.57 10.08
N LYS A 184 -4.68 -19.26 10.34
CA LYS A 184 -5.64 -18.33 9.73
C LYS A 184 -5.47 -18.30 8.21
N ILE A 185 -6.56 -18.56 7.47
CA ILE A 185 -6.65 -18.32 6.02
C ILE A 185 -6.75 -16.79 5.84
N LEU A 186 -5.82 -16.21 5.09
CA LEU A 186 -5.80 -14.77 4.83
C LEU A 186 -6.48 -14.48 3.51
N GLY A 187 -7.15 -13.32 3.45
CA GLY A 187 -7.60 -12.78 2.18
C GLY A 187 -6.44 -12.41 1.28
N LEU A 188 -6.72 -12.27 0.00
CA LEU A 188 -5.79 -11.83 -1.03
C LEU A 188 -6.45 -10.78 -1.91
N ASN A 189 -5.63 -9.92 -2.52
CA ASN A 189 -6.13 -8.96 -3.50
C ASN A 189 -5.68 -9.35 -4.90
N LEU A 190 -6.56 -9.18 -5.89
CA LEU A 190 -6.28 -9.40 -7.31
C LEU A 190 -6.41 -8.08 -8.06
N HIS A 191 -5.28 -7.58 -8.57
CA HIS A 191 -5.25 -6.38 -9.39
C HIS A 191 -5.67 -6.70 -10.83
N PRO A 192 -6.54 -5.89 -11.48
CA PRO A 192 -7.06 -6.19 -12.82
C PRO A 192 -5.98 -6.32 -13.90
N LYS A 193 -4.86 -5.59 -13.76
CA LYS A 193 -3.73 -5.63 -14.69
C LYS A 193 -2.68 -6.71 -14.35
N TYR A 194 -2.54 -7.07 -13.07
CA TYR A 194 -1.39 -7.85 -12.59
C TYR A 194 -1.77 -9.21 -11.98
N GLY A 195 -3.06 -9.48 -11.76
CA GLY A 195 -3.48 -10.58 -10.89
C GLY A 195 -2.85 -10.38 -9.51
N GLY A 196 -2.13 -11.39 -9.00
CA GLY A 196 -1.34 -11.30 -7.78
C GLY A 196 0.11 -10.81 -7.95
N TRP A 197 0.53 -10.40 -9.16
CA TRP A 197 1.92 -10.01 -9.45
C TRP A 197 2.22 -8.53 -9.18
N TYR A 198 1.89 -8.08 -7.98
CA TYR A 198 2.14 -6.71 -7.52
C TYR A 198 2.25 -6.69 -5.99
N ALA A 199 2.67 -5.56 -5.44
CA ALA A 199 2.64 -5.34 -4.00
C ALA A 199 2.42 -3.86 -3.69
N TYR A 200 1.74 -3.60 -2.57
CA TYR A 200 1.70 -2.27 -1.96
C TYR A 200 3.08 -1.94 -1.41
N ARG A 201 3.56 -0.72 -1.63
CA ARG A 201 4.90 -0.30 -1.15
C ARG A 201 4.88 0.99 -0.37
N LEU A 202 4.24 2.02 -0.92
CA LEU A 202 4.18 3.32 -0.28
C LEU A 202 2.74 3.82 -0.18
N VAL A 203 2.47 4.59 0.85
CA VAL A 203 1.31 5.47 0.92
C VAL A 203 1.80 6.88 1.18
N VAL A 204 1.54 7.79 0.24
CA VAL A 204 1.78 9.23 0.42
C VAL A 204 0.50 9.85 0.95
N VAL A 205 0.60 10.65 2.01
CA VAL A 205 -0.52 11.38 2.62
C VAL A 205 -0.20 12.86 2.60
N ILE A 206 -1.11 13.64 2.02
CA ILE A 206 -1.06 15.10 2.02
C ILE A 206 -2.17 15.61 2.94
N ASP A 207 -1.79 16.17 4.08
CA ASP A 207 -2.70 16.61 5.13
C ASP A 207 -3.27 18.02 4.88
N LEU A 208 -3.72 18.23 3.64
CA LEU A 208 -4.42 19.42 3.18
C LEU A 208 -5.77 18.99 2.62
N GLU A 209 -6.79 19.83 2.83
CA GLU A 209 -8.15 19.51 2.40
C GLU A 209 -8.26 19.61 0.88
N LEU A 210 -8.88 18.64 0.22
CA LEU A 210 -9.19 18.75 -1.20
C LEU A 210 -10.29 19.80 -1.41
N GLU A 211 -10.08 20.76 -2.32
CA GLU A 211 -11.14 21.73 -2.70
C GLU A 211 -12.34 21.04 -3.35
N GLU A 212 -12.04 20.00 -4.13
CA GLU A 212 -13.01 19.13 -4.77
C GLU A 212 -12.70 17.69 -4.39
N ALA A 213 -13.66 17.01 -3.77
CA ALA A 213 -13.49 15.60 -3.41
C ALA A 213 -13.31 14.75 -4.67
N LEU A 214 -12.41 13.78 -4.61
CA LEU A 214 -12.29 12.76 -5.64
C LEU A 214 -13.58 11.94 -5.71
N CYS A 215 -13.89 11.39 -6.88
CA CYS A 215 -14.98 10.42 -7.00
C CYS A 215 -14.47 9.04 -6.54
N GLN A 216 -15.12 8.47 -5.52
CA GLN A 216 -14.80 7.10 -5.10
C GLN A 216 -15.25 6.13 -6.19
N PRO A 217 -14.33 5.34 -6.75
CA PRO A 217 -14.74 4.28 -7.67
C PRO A 217 -15.52 3.20 -6.90
N PRO A 218 -16.41 2.46 -7.59
CA PRO A 218 -17.09 1.33 -6.96
C PRO A 218 -16.05 0.30 -6.48
N ARG A 219 -16.36 -0.36 -5.37
CA ARG A 219 -15.53 -1.48 -4.88
C ARG A 219 -15.65 -2.65 -5.86
N CYS A 220 -14.54 -3.35 -6.07
CA CYS A 220 -14.52 -4.60 -6.81
C CYS A 220 -14.89 -5.73 -5.84
N ASP A 221 -16.18 -6.01 -5.73
CA ASP A 221 -16.72 -7.14 -4.96
C ASP A 221 -16.78 -8.41 -5.84
N PRO A 222 -16.47 -9.60 -5.31
CA PRO A 222 -16.57 -10.87 -6.02
C PRO A 222 -18.00 -11.33 -6.34
#